data_AF-A0A2K9LR02-F1
#
_entry.id   AF-A0A2K9LR02-F1
#
_cell.length_a   1.000
_cell.length_b   1.000
_cell.length_c   1.000
_cell.angle_alpha   90.00
_cell.angle_beta   90.00
_cell.angle_gamma   90.00
#
_symmetry.space_group_name_H-M   'P 1'
#
loop_
_entity.id
_entity.type
_entity.pdbx_description
1 polymer ?
#
loop_
_entity_poly.entity_id
_entity_poly.type
_entity_poly.pdbx_seq_one_letter_code
_entity_poly.pdbx_strand_id
1 'polypeptide(L)'
;MKYWMLTLTCIGLLPASLSFAASDAATAADNVFREGVAYCNQASKLSRTDTEQARTQYSKYLSHLERAKTIDTRLLDNNSFAQREHKRCTLIDDNIARAEAMPIVEQSLAQCEQARAALDASNLEQASESFNQFQSLRDQALAVTPTVLRVGSLAVRMRVCDRLVEKISLAQSDQQLALQKASRALTVYNKALASCDVGRGMSATSSLSTEAVKALEDVLSQVNKQLSNGDALGNGLDRSVGDGQQLAAIRNRVTACSSDIVASVASMNTKLEQQALMAKKAEDAAIQPPQLAVQAELSILQGQEIVQIGDGSL
;
A
#
# COMPACT_ATOMS: atom_id res chain seq x y z
N MET A 1 -69.28 -104.66 13.12
CA MET A 1 -68.11 -104.09 12.41
C MET A 1 -67.77 -102.79 13.14
N LYS A 2 -66.91 -102.82 14.18
CA LYS A 2 -65.44 -102.69 14.19
C LYS A 2 -64.94 -101.29 13.75
N TYR A 3 -64.75 -100.46 14.79
CA TYR A 3 -63.85 -99.31 15.04
C TYR A 3 -62.84 -98.88 13.95
N TRP A 4 -62.58 -97.57 13.83
CA TRP A 4 -61.36 -96.93 14.37
C TRP A 4 -61.38 -95.39 14.20
N MET A 5 -61.10 -94.70 15.31
CA MET A 5 -60.69 -93.29 15.38
C MET A 5 -59.28 -93.14 14.78
N LEU A 6 -58.99 -91.99 14.14
CA LEU A 6 -57.61 -91.52 13.94
C LEU A 6 -57.57 -89.99 14.05
N THR A 7 -57.00 -89.55 15.17
CA THR A 7 -56.52 -88.21 15.48
C THR A 7 -55.31 -87.86 14.60
N LEU A 8 -55.30 -86.68 13.96
CA LEU A 8 -54.13 -86.17 13.25
C LEU A 8 -53.51 -84.99 14.02
N THR A 9 -52.34 -85.24 14.59
CA THR A 9 -51.47 -84.33 15.32
C THR A 9 -50.54 -83.55 14.38
N CYS A 10 -50.19 -82.33 14.80
CA CYS A 10 -49.41 -81.28 14.14
C CYS A 10 -48.06 -81.70 13.51
N ILE A 11 -47.67 -81.04 12.40
CA ILE A 11 -46.26 -80.72 12.09
C ILE A 11 -46.19 -79.30 11.53
N GLY A 12 -45.67 -78.38 12.36
CA GLY A 12 -45.26 -77.05 11.92
C GLY A 12 -43.97 -77.15 11.10
N LEU A 13 -44.02 -76.70 9.85
CA LEU A 13 -42.86 -76.49 9.00
C LEU A 13 -42.13 -75.22 9.46
N LEU A 14 -41.03 -75.41 10.19
CA LEU A 14 -40.03 -74.36 10.44
C LEU A 14 -39.25 -74.06 9.15
N PRO A 15 -39.03 -72.79 8.77
CA PRO A 15 -38.19 -72.42 7.64
C PRO A 15 -36.70 -72.47 8.06
N ALA A 16 -36.04 -73.60 7.81
CA ALA A 16 -34.61 -73.79 8.08
C ALA A 16 -33.68 -73.40 6.91
N SER A 17 -34.14 -72.62 5.94
CA SER A 17 -33.41 -72.32 4.70
C SER A 17 -32.76 -70.93 4.62
N LEU A 18 -32.88 -70.08 5.64
CA LEU A 18 -32.33 -68.71 5.61
C LEU A 18 -30.86 -68.60 6.07
N SER A 19 -30.31 -69.58 6.78
CA SER A 19 -28.96 -69.47 7.37
C SER A 19 -27.80 -69.78 6.43
N PHE A 20 -28.03 -70.62 5.40
CA PHE A 20 -26.96 -71.01 4.46
C PHE A 20 -26.70 -69.93 3.38
N ALA A 21 -27.74 -69.25 2.90
CA ALA A 21 -27.57 -68.17 1.91
C ALA A 21 -26.82 -66.95 2.49
N ALA A 22 -26.96 -66.69 3.79
CA ALA A 22 -26.28 -65.59 4.47
C ALA A 22 -24.77 -65.82 4.62
N SER A 23 -24.29 -67.05 4.82
CA SER A 23 -22.85 -67.34 4.92
C SER A 23 -22.14 -67.27 3.56
N ASP A 24 -22.83 -67.67 2.50
CA ASP A 24 -22.30 -67.62 1.13
C ASP A 24 -22.18 -66.18 0.64
N ALA A 25 -23.18 -65.34 0.94
CA ALA A 25 -23.14 -63.91 0.64
C ALA A 25 -22.01 -63.19 1.39
N ALA A 26 -21.85 -63.45 2.69
CA ALA A 26 -20.77 -62.84 3.49
C ALA A 26 -19.37 -63.22 2.96
N THR A 27 -19.18 -64.48 2.56
CA THR A 27 -17.91 -64.95 1.99
C THR A 27 -17.66 -64.36 0.60
N ALA A 28 -18.68 -64.29 -0.24
CA ALA A 28 -18.58 -63.66 -1.56
C ALA A 28 -18.24 -62.17 -1.46
N ALA A 29 -18.87 -61.44 -0.53
CA ALA A 29 -18.58 -60.04 -0.26
C ALA A 29 -17.14 -59.83 0.23
N ASP A 30 -16.64 -60.67 1.15
CA ASP A 30 -15.25 -60.60 1.63
C ASP A 30 -14.24 -60.80 0.49
N ASN A 31 -14.48 -61.76 -0.41
CA ASN A 31 -13.60 -62.01 -1.55
C ASN A 31 -13.54 -60.81 -2.50
N VAL A 32 -14.70 -60.25 -2.88
CA VAL A 32 -14.77 -59.05 -3.75
C VAL A 32 -14.07 -57.85 -3.08
N PHE A 33 -14.23 -57.69 -1.77
CA PHE A 33 -13.56 -56.64 -1.02
C PHE A 33 -12.03 -56.82 -1.00
N ARG A 34 -11.53 -58.04 -0.78
CA ARG A 34 -10.10 -58.35 -0.79
C ARG A 34 -9.44 -58.07 -2.14
N GLU A 35 -10.11 -58.37 -3.24
CA GLU A 35 -9.66 -57.97 -4.57
C GLU A 35 -9.56 -56.44 -4.68
N GLY A 36 -10.57 -55.73 -4.17
CA GLY A 36 -10.56 -54.27 -4.07
C GLY A 36 -9.36 -53.71 -3.32
N VAL A 37 -8.97 -54.34 -2.20
CA VAL A 37 -7.83 -53.91 -1.38
C VAL A 37 -6.52 -53.90 -2.17
N ALA A 38 -6.34 -54.79 -3.14
CA ALA A 38 -5.15 -54.78 -4.01
C ALA A 38 -5.03 -53.47 -4.80
N TYR A 39 -6.15 -52.94 -5.30
CA TYR A 39 -6.17 -51.64 -5.99
C TYR A 39 -5.87 -50.47 -5.06
N CYS A 40 -6.40 -50.49 -3.83
CA CYS A 40 -6.06 -49.50 -2.81
C CYS A 40 -4.55 -49.53 -2.47
N ASN A 41 -3.93 -50.71 -2.39
CA ASN A 41 -2.50 -50.83 -2.18
C ASN A 41 -1.68 -50.27 -3.35
N GLN A 42 -2.14 -50.48 -4.58
CA GLN A 42 -1.51 -49.89 -5.76
C GLN A 42 -1.65 -48.36 -5.77
N ALA A 43 -2.83 -47.83 -5.42
CA ALA A 43 -3.06 -46.40 -5.26
C ALA A 43 -2.11 -45.78 -4.23
N SER A 44 -1.89 -46.45 -3.10
CA SER A 44 -0.95 -46.01 -2.06
C SER A 44 0.48 -45.85 -2.61
N LYS A 45 0.98 -46.83 -3.37
CA LYS A 45 2.33 -46.78 -3.97
C LYS A 45 2.48 -45.62 -4.95
N LEU A 46 1.44 -45.32 -5.71
CA LEU A 46 1.45 -44.29 -6.75
C LEU A 46 1.18 -42.88 -6.19
N SER A 47 0.56 -42.76 -5.01
CA SER A 47 0.07 -41.49 -4.45
C SER A 47 1.09 -40.35 -4.36
N ARG A 48 2.39 -40.65 -4.36
CA ARG A 48 3.48 -39.66 -4.28
C ARG A 48 4.17 -39.36 -5.61
N THR A 49 3.94 -40.16 -6.65
CA THR A 49 4.68 -40.09 -7.91
C THR A 49 3.77 -39.90 -9.11
N ASP A 50 2.54 -40.42 -9.05
CA ASP A 50 1.55 -40.37 -10.12
C ASP A 50 0.16 -40.37 -9.50
N THR A 51 -0.33 -39.17 -9.17
CA THR A 51 -1.63 -38.98 -8.51
C THR A 51 -2.79 -39.36 -9.42
N GLU A 52 -2.66 -39.19 -10.75
CA GLU A 52 -3.68 -39.57 -11.72
C GLU A 52 -3.89 -41.08 -11.77
N GLN A 53 -2.80 -41.86 -11.87
CA GLN A 53 -2.89 -43.31 -11.79
C GLN A 53 -3.31 -43.75 -10.39
N ALA A 54 -2.84 -43.11 -9.32
CA ALA A 54 -3.29 -43.41 -7.97
C ALA A 54 -4.81 -43.25 -7.83
N ARG A 55 -5.37 -42.16 -8.37
CA ARG A 55 -6.81 -41.87 -8.40
C ARG A 55 -7.57 -42.94 -9.18
N THR A 56 -7.06 -43.33 -10.34
CA THR A 56 -7.63 -44.41 -11.16
C THR A 56 -7.69 -45.74 -10.40
N GLN A 57 -6.62 -46.12 -9.70
CA GLN A 57 -6.60 -47.34 -8.89
C GLN A 57 -7.54 -47.21 -7.67
N TYR A 58 -7.60 -46.04 -7.05
CA TYR A 58 -8.51 -45.80 -5.94
C TYR A 58 -9.99 -45.91 -6.36
N SER A 59 -10.37 -45.39 -7.53
CA SER A 59 -11.72 -45.55 -8.08
C SER A 59 -12.08 -47.02 -8.31
N LYS A 60 -11.14 -47.87 -8.73
CA LYS A 60 -11.36 -49.32 -8.82
C LYS A 60 -11.62 -49.94 -7.45
N TYR A 61 -10.87 -49.53 -6.42
CA TYR A 61 -11.15 -49.94 -5.03
C TYR A 61 -12.58 -49.56 -4.60
N LEU A 62 -13.02 -48.32 -4.86
CA LEU A 62 -14.37 -47.87 -4.52
C LEU A 62 -15.46 -48.69 -5.24
N SER A 63 -15.26 -49.04 -6.51
CA SER A 63 -16.17 -49.90 -7.26
C SER A 63 -16.28 -51.31 -6.64
N HIS A 64 -15.15 -51.91 -6.24
CA HIS A 64 -15.15 -53.20 -5.55
C HIS A 64 -15.80 -53.13 -4.16
N LEU A 65 -15.54 -52.05 -3.40
CA LEU A 65 -16.18 -51.81 -2.11
C LEU A 65 -17.70 -51.75 -2.24
N GLU A 66 -18.20 -51.02 -3.23
CA GLU A 66 -19.64 -50.86 -3.44
C GLU A 66 -20.31 -52.16 -3.88
N ARG A 67 -19.65 -52.92 -4.77
CA ARG A 67 -20.10 -54.26 -5.14
C ARG A 67 -20.16 -55.20 -3.93
N ALA A 68 -19.14 -55.18 -3.08
CA ALA A 68 -19.09 -55.99 -1.87
C ALA A 68 -20.21 -55.60 -0.87
N LYS A 69 -20.48 -54.30 -0.68
CA LYS A 69 -21.60 -53.79 0.14
C LYS A 69 -22.98 -54.14 -0.42
N THR A 70 -23.10 -54.24 -1.74
CA THR A 70 -24.34 -54.67 -2.40
C THR A 70 -24.63 -56.15 -2.13
N ILE A 71 -23.58 -56.98 -2.03
CA ILE A 71 -23.70 -58.41 -1.71
C ILE A 71 -23.98 -58.62 -0.21
N ASP A 72 -23.28 -57.90 0.66
CA ASP A 72 -23.51 -57.89 2.11
C ASP A 72 -23.46 -56.46 2.66
N THR A 73 -24.63 -55.92 3.02
CA THR A 73 -24.77 -54.57 3.56
C THR A 73 -24.10 -54.39 4.92
N ARG A 74 -23.87 -55.48 5.66
CA ARG A 74 -23.23 -55.47 6.99
C ARG A 74 -21.73 -55.79 6.91
N LEU A 75 -21.14 -55.82 5.71
CA LEU A 75 -19.73 -56.12 5.50
C LEU A 75 -18.82 -55.32 6.44
N LEU A 76 -18.98 -54.00 6.53
CA LEU A 76 -18.11 -53.15 7.36
C LEU A 76 -18.41 -53.23 8.86
N ASP A 77 -19.57 -53.77 9.25
CA ASP A 77 -19.99 -53.90 10.64
C ASP A 77 -19.54 -55.23 11.24
N ASN A 78 -19.66 -56.30 10.46
CA ASN A 78 -19.44 -57.67 10.93
C ASN A 78 -18.08 -58.24 10.53
N ASN A 79 -17.34 -57.59 9.62
CA ASN A 79 -16.03 -58.03 9.17
C ASN A 79 -14.93 -57.06 9.65
N SER A 80 -14.21 -57.47 10.68
CA SER A 80 -13.14 -56.66 11.27
C SER A 80 -11.99 -56.38 10.31
N PHE A 81 -11.70 -57.29 9.37
CA PHE A 81 -10.70 -57.06 8.32
C PHE A 81 -11.17 -55.96 7.39
N ALA A 82 -12.39 -56.07 6.86
CA ALA A 82 -12.96 -55.07 5.96
C ALA A 82 -13.01 -53.68 6.61
N GLN A 83 -13.41 -53.61 7.88
CA GLN A 83 -13.44 -52.36 8.64
C GLN A 83 -12.04 -51.70 8.75
N ARG A 84 -11.01 -52.48 9.13
CA ARG A 84 -9.63 -51.95 9.27
C ARG A 84 -9.06 -51.50 7.94
N GLU A 85 -9.21 -52.32 6.90
CA GLU A 85 -8.68 -52.04 5.57
C GLU A 85 -9.39 -50.83 4.94
N HIS A 86 -10.71 -50.71 5.12
CA HIS A 86 -11.45 -49.54 4.66
C HIS A 86 -10.94 -48.26 5.32
N LYS A 87 -10.74 -48.26 6.64
CA LYS A 87 -10.13 -47.14 7.36
C LYS A 87 -8.71 -46.80 6.87
N ARG A 88 -7.90 -47.80 6.47
CA ARG A 88 -6.59 -47.53 5.85
C ARG A 88 -6.76 -46.88 4.48
N CYS A 89 -7.68 -47.39 3.66
CA CYS A 89 -7.92 -46.89 2.32
C CYS A 89 -8.50 -45.47 2.30
N THR A 90 -9.27 -45.05 3.30
CA THR A 90 -9.68 -43.63 3.41
C THR A 90 -8.50 -42.70 3.66
N LEU A 91 -7.45 -43.16 4.38
CA LEU A 91 -6.23 -42.36 4.54
C LEU A 91 -5.42 -42.24 3.25
N ILE A 92 -5.53 -43.22 2.35
CA ILE A 92 -4.88 -43.18 1.04
C ILE A 92 -5.55 -42.14 0.14
N ASP A 93 -6.88 -42.05 0.15
CA ASP A 93 -7.61 -40.99 -0.56
C ASP A 93 -7.16 -39.59 -0.15
N ASP A 94 -7.11 -39.37 1.17
CA ASP A 94 -6.59 -38.16 1.79
C ASP A 94 -5.15 -37.83 1.34
N ASN A 95 -4.29 -38.85 1.22
CA ASN A 95 -2.93 -38.65 0.73
C ASN A 95 -2.88 -38.25 -0.74
N ILE A 96 -3.69 -38.90 -1.60
CA ILE A 96 -3.77 -38.56 -3.03
C ILE A 96 -4.29 -37.13 -3.18
N ALA A 97 -5.35 -36.76 -2.47
CA ALA A 97 -5.91 -35.40 -2.52
C ALA A 97 -4.89 -34.35 -2.04
N ARG A 98 -4.11 -34.64 -1.00
CA ARG A 98 -3.03 -33.73 -0.57
C ARG A 98 -1.93 -33.59 -1.61
N ALA A 99 -1.55 -34.68 -2.27
CA ALA A 99 -0.55 -34.66 -3.32
C ALA A 99 -1.04 -33.87 -4.55
N GLU A 100 -2.33 -33.98 -4.90
CA GLU A 100 -2.96 -33.18 -5.97
C GLU A 100 -3.07 -31.69 -5.62
N ALA A 101 -3.30 -31.35 -4.36
CA ALA A 101 -3.38 -29.96 -3.90
C ALA A 101 -2.00 -29.28 -3.79
N MET A 102 -0.92 -30.06 -3.62
CA MET A 102 0.42 -29.51 -3.32
C MET A 102 0.97 -28.58 -4.42
N PRO A 103 0.89 -28.91 -5.72
CA PRO A 103 1.37 -27.99 -6.77
C PRO A 103 0.64 -26.65 -6.76
N ILE A 104 -0.65 -26.63 -6.41
CA ILE A 104 -1.45 -25.41 -6.30
C ILE A 104 -0.98 -24.58 -5.09
N VAL A 105 -0.70 -25.24 -3.96
CA VAL A 105 -0.12 -24.61 -2.77
C VAL A 105 1.24 -23.99 -3.10
N GLU A 106 2.11 -24.68 -3.81
CA GLU A 106 3.43 -24.16 -4.21
C GLU A 106 3.30 -22.93 -5.11
N GLN A 107 2.39 -22.96 -6.09
CA GLN A 107 2.09 -21.80 -6.93
C GLN A 107 1.54 -20.63 -6.12
N SER A 108 0.64 -20.87 -5.17
CA SER A 108 0.12 -19.82 -4.29
C SER A 108 1.26 -19.17 -3.48
N LEU A 109 2.18 -19.97 -2.93
CA LEU A 109 3.28 -19.45 -2.13
C LEU A 109 4.26 -18.65 -2.98
N ALA A 110 4.48 -19.02 -4.24
CA ALA A 110 5.25 -18.22 -5.18
C ALA A 110 4.59 -16.84 -5.43
N GLN A 111 3.26 -16.79 -5.57
CA GLN A 111 2.53 -15.53 -5.71
C GLN A 111 2.61 -14.65 -4.45
N CYS A 112 2.58 -15.25 -3.27
CA CYS A 112 2.82 -14.53 -2.02
C CYS A 112 4.23 -13.89 -1.96
N GLU A 113 5.28 -14.62 -2.37
CA GLU A 113 6.63 -14.06 -2.42
C GLU A 113 6.73 -12.91 -3.45
N GLN A 114 6.05 -13.03 -4.60
CA GLN A 114 5.96 -11.93 -5.57
C GLN A 114 5.24 -10.71 -5.00
N ALA A 115 4.12 -10.92 -4.30
CA ALA A 115 3.38 -9.84 -3.64
C ALA A 115 4.27 -9.11 -2.62
N ARG A 116 5.05 -9.86 -1.84
CA ARG A 116 5.99 -9.30 -0.87
C ARG A 116 7.10 -8.50 -1.56
N ALA A 117 7.74 -9.05 -2.59
CA ALA A 117 8.79 -8.36 -3.33
C ALA A 117 8.28 -7.06 -3.98
N ALA A 118 7.07 -7.08 -4.54
CA ALA A 118 6.44 -5.89 -5.09
C ALA A 118 6.13 -4.84 -4.00
N LEU A 119 5.66 -5.27 -2.83
CA LEU A 119 5.42 -4.39 -1.69
C LEU A 119 6.73 -3.74 -1.19
N ASP A 120 7.81 -4.52 -1.06
CA ASP A 120 9.13 -4.02 -0.67
C ASP A 120 9.69 -3.03 -1.72
N ALA A 121 9.32 -3.21 -3.00
CA ALA A 121 9.62 -2.28 -4.08
C ALA A 121 8.63 -1.11 -4.21
N SER A 122 7.68 -0.95 -3.27
CA SER A 122 6.61 0.06 -3.31
C SER A 122 5.70 0.01 -4.56
N ASN A 123 5.67 -1.12 -5.27
CA ASN A 123 4.78 -1.37 -6.40
C ASN A 123 3.45 -1.95 -5.89
N LEU A 124 2.54 -1.08 -5.44
CA LEU A 124 1.29 -1.51 -4.80
C LEU A 124 0.31 -2.19 -5.75
N GLU A 125 0.32 -1.82 -7.03
CA GLU A 125 -0.53 -2.45 -8.04
C GLU A 125 -0.14 -3.93 -8.21
N GLN A 126 1.13 -4.19 -8.49
CA GLN A 126 1.65 -5.55 -8.61
C GLN A 126 1.56 -6.33 -7.30
N ALA A 127 1.78 -5.69 -6.14
CA ALA A 127 1.62 -6.34 -4.85
C ALA A 127 0.18 -6.84 -4.63
N SER A 128 -0.80 -6.02 -4.99
CA SER A 128 -2.22 -6.35 -4.87
C SER A 128 -2.64 -7.45 -5.84
N GLU A 129 -2.17 -7.37 -7.10
CA GLU A 129 -2.46 -8.38 -8.12
C GLU A 129 -1.92 -9.76 -7.70
N SER A 130 -0.63 -9.85 -7.37
CA SER A 130 0.00 -11.10 -6.93
C SER A 130 -0.65 -11.64 -5.65
N PHE A 131 -1.07 -10.78 -4.72
CA PHE A 131 -1.77 -11.21 -3.52
C PHE A 131 -3.16 -11.80 -3.82
N ASN A 132 -3.90 -11.20 -4.75
CA ASN A 132 -5.20 -11.75 -5.19
C ASN A 132 -5.02 -13.12 -5.87
N GLN A 133 -3.96 -13.29 -6.67
CA GLN A 133 -3.61 -14.59 -7.27
C GLN A 133 -3.26 -15.63 -6.19
N PHE A 134 -2.50 -15.24 -5.16
CA PHE A 134 -2.24 -16.09 -3.99
C PHE A 134 -3.54 -16.57 -3.33
N GLN A 135 -4.48 -15.66 -3.05
CA GLN A 135 -5.76 -16.02 -2.41
C GLN A 135 -6.58 -17.00 -3.25
N SER A 136 -6.69 -16.72 -4.56
CA SER A 136 -7.40 -17.60 -5.49
C SER A 136 -6.81 -19.01 -5.52
N LEU A 137 -5.49 -19.14 -5.63
CA LEU A 137 -4.80 -20.44 -5.63
C LEU A 137 -4.92 -21.15 -4.29
N ARG A 138 -4.82 -20.43 -3.17
CA ARG A 138 -5.03 -20.99 -1.82
C ARG A 138 -6.43 -21.60 -1.69
N ASP A 139 -7.45 -20.88 -2.14
CA ASP A 139 -8.83 -21.34 -2.06
C ASP A 139 -9.09 -22.53 -2.99
N GLN A 140 -8.47 -22.55 -4.18
CA GLN A 140 -8.47 -23.71 -5.09
C GLN A 140 -7.81 -24.94 -4.44
N ALA A 141 -6.65 -24.79 -3.79
CA ALA A 141 -6.00 -25.89 -3.07
C ALA A 141 -6.87 -26.44 -1.92
N LEU A 142 -7.54 -25.56 -1.17
CA LEU A 142 -8.44 -25.94 -0.08
C LEU A 142 -9.71 -26.64 -0.59
N ALA A 143 -10.18 -26.30 -1.79
CA ALA A 143 -11.28 -27.00 -2.44
C ALA A 143 -10.91 -28.43 -2.85
N VAL A 144 -9.64 -28.70 -3.18
CA VAL A 144 -9.14 -30.07 -3.42
C VAL A 144 -9.11 -30.87 -2.12
N THR A 145 -8.47 -30.34 -1.08
CA THR A 145 -8.60 -30.90 0.28
C THR A 145 -8.27 -29.88 1.36
N PRO A 146 -9.11 -29.75 2.41
CA PRO A 146 -8.81 -28.88 3.55
C PRO A 146 -7.62 -29.39 4.39
N THR A 147 -7.18 -30.64 4.16
CA THR A 147 -6.10 -31.25 4.92
C THR A 147 -4.70 -30.88 4.42
N VAL A 148 -4.58 -30.25 3.24
CA VAL A 148 -3.29 -29.86 2.65
C VAL A 148 -2.50 -28.91 3.57
N LEU A 149 -3.21 -28.07 4.32
CA LEU A 149 -2.61 -27.15 5.30
C LEU A 149 -2.36 -27.76 6.68
N ARG A 150 -2.64 -29.05 6.91
CA ARG A 150 -2.30 -29.70 8.20
C ARG A 150 -0.80 -29.99 8.33
N VAL A 151 -0.04 -29.91 7.24
CA VAL A 151 1.43 -29.98 7.27
C VAL A 151 1.96 -28.70 7.93
N GLY A 152 2.58 -28.83 9.11
CA GLY A 152 2.90 -27.70 9.98
C GLY A 152 3.72 -26.59 9.32
N SER A 153 4.69 -26.94 8.47
CA SER A 153 5.52 -25.97 7.74
C SER A 153 4.72 -25.16 6.71
N LEU A 154 3.78 -25.80 6.00
CA LEU A 154 2.91 -25.13 5.03
C LEU A 154 1.91 -24.21 5.71
N ALA A 155 1.33 -24.65 6.84
CA ALA A 155 0.41 -23.84 7.64
C ALA A 155 1.05 -22.51 8.09
N VAL A 156 2.31 -22.57 8.54
CA VAL A 156 3.05 -21.39 8.99
C VAL A 156 3.31 -20.44 7.83
N ARG A 157 3.80 -20.94 6.68
CA ARG A 157 4.06 -20.12 5.50
C ARG A 157 2.80 -19.42 5.00
N MET A 158 1.68 -20.14 4.91
CA MET A 158 0.38 -19.60 4.52
C MET A 158 -0.09 -18.47 5.44
N ARG A 159 0.01 -18.64 6.77
CA ARG A 159 -0.36 -17.58 7.73
C ARG A 159 0.48 -16.32 7.60
N VAL A 160 1.76 -16.45 7.26
CA VAL A 160 2.63 -15.29 7.01
C VAL A 160 2.13 -14.53 5.78
N CYS A 161 1.76 -15.26 4.72
CA CYS A 161 1.19 -14.68 3.51
C CYS A 161 -0.15 -14.01 3.78
N ASP A 162 -1.05 -14.60 4.56
CA ASP A 162 -2.35 -14.01 4.88
C ASP A 162 -2.21 -12.63 5.56
N ARG A 163 -1.15 -12.41 6.34
CA ARG A 163 -0.86 -11.10 6.97
C ARG A 163 -0.38 -10.03 6.00
N LEU A 164 -0.06 -10.37 4.75
CA LEU A 164 0.29 -9.35 3.75
C LEU A 164 -0.90 -8.45 3.42
N VAL A 165 -2.15 -8.90 3.58
CA VAL A 165 -3.35 -8.08 3.31
C VAL A 165 -3.33 -6.79 4.11
N GLU A 166 -2.99 -6.88 5.40
CA GLU A 166 -2.94 -5.72 6.29
C GLU A 166 -1.86 -4.73 5.82
N LYS A 167 -0.68 -5.25 5.45
CA LYS A 167 0.43 -4.42 4.98
C LYS A 167 0.13 -3.73 3.65
N ILE A 168 -0.47 -4.46 2.70
CA ILE A 168 -0.87 -3.90 1.39
C ILE A 168 -1.94 -2.83 1.60
N SER A 169 -2.96 -3.10 2.43
CA SER A 169 -4.02 -2.14 2.72
C SER A 169 -3.51 -0.86 3.40
N LEU A 170 -2.58 -1.00 4.35
CA LEU A 170 -1.95 0.13 5.01
C LEU A 170 -1.14 0.97 4.01
N ALA A 171 -0.32 0.31 3.18
CA ALA A 171 0.48 1.01 2.18
C ALA A 171 -0.39 1.73 1.13
N GLN A 172 -1.51 1.14 0.71
CA GLN A 172 -2.48 1.79 -0.18
C GLN A 172 -3.10 3.03 0.46
N SER A 173 -3.52 2.92 1.73
CA SER A 173 -4.06 4.05 2.49
C SER A 173 -3.04 5.17 2.63
N ASP A 174 -1.79 4.84 2.95
CA ASP A 174 -0.70 5.81 3.07
C ASP A 174 -0.38 6.49 1.73
N GLN A 175 -0.37 5.75 0.62
CA GLN A 175 -0.20 6.31 -0.71
C GLN A 175 -1.35 7.26 -1.07
N GLN A 176 -2.60 6.88 -0.79
CA GLN A 176 -3.76 7.73 -1.06
C GLN A 176 -3.71 9.02 -0.22
N LEU A 177 -3.33 8.92 1.06
CA LEU A 177 -3.13 10.09 1.91
C LEU A 177 -2.02 10.99 1.39
N ALA A 178 -0.91 10.41 0.92
CA ALA A 178 0.20 11.16 0.34
C ALA A 178 -0.22 11.90 -0.94
N LEU A 179 -1.00 11.25 -1.83
CA LEU A 179 -1.58 11.89 -3.02
C LEU A 179 -2.52 13.04 -2.67
N GLN A 180 -3.37 12.88 -1.65
CA GLN A 180 -4.25 13.96 -1.18
C GLN A 180 -3.45 15.14 -0.62
N LYS A 181 -2.41 14.89 0.17
CA LYS A 181 -1.50 15.93 0.68
C LYS A 181 -0.79 16.65 -0.46
N ALA A 182 -0.28 15.91 -1.45
CA ALA A 182 0.36 16.46 -2.64
C ALA A 182 -0.58 17.41 -3.40
N SER A 183 -1.82 16.97 -3.69
CA SER A 183 -2.83 17.78 -4.38
C SER A 183 -3.21 19.06 -3.60
N ARG A 184 -3.33 18.97 -2.27
CA ARG A 184 -3.60 20.13 -1.42
C ARG A 184 -2.42 21.10 -1.39
N ALA A 185 -1.19 20.60 -1.25
CA ALA A 185 0.03 21.41 -1.31
C ALA A 185 0.15 22.16 -2.65
N LEU A 186 -0.14 21.47 -3.76
CA LEU A 186 -0.14 22.05 -5.10
C LEU A 186 -1.13 23.22 -5.20
N THR A 187 -2.35 23.03 -4.69
CA THR A 187 -3.38 24.07 -4.65
C THR A 187 -2.92 25.29 -3.85
N VAL A 188 -2.28 25.06 -2.69
CA VAL A 188 -1.78 26.13 -1.82
C VAL A 188 -0.63 26.90 -2.49
N TYR A 189 0.33 26.21 -3.10
CA TYR A 189 1.42 26.88 -3.80
C TYR A 189 0.95 27.65 -5.04
N ASN A 190 -0.05 27.14 -5.78
CA ASN A 190 -0.65 27.88 -6.89
C ASN A 190 -1.32 29.17 -6.41
N LYS A 191 -1.99 29.15 -5.24
CA LYS A 191 -2.52 30.38 -4.62
C LYS A 191 -1.40 31.35 -4.22
N ALA A 192 -0.32 30.84 -3.65
CA ALA A 192 0.85 31.65 -3.30
C ALA A 192 1.45 32.32 -4.54
N LEU A 193 1.58 31.57 -5.65
CA LEU A 193 2.09 32.08 -6.91
C LEU A 193 1.19 33.17 -7.50
N ALA A 194 -0.13 32.97 -7.49
CA ALA A 194 -1.08 33.97 -7.96
C ALA A 194 -1.03 35.26 -7.12
N SER A 195 -0.98 35.16 -5.78
CA SER A 195 -0.76 36.32 -4.90
C SER A 195 0.58 37.02 -5.21
N CYS A 196 1.61 36.24 -5.52
CA CYS A 196 2.92 36.78 -5.84
C CYS A 196 2.94 37.50 -7.19
N ASP A 197 2.26 36.97 -8.21
CA ASP A 197 2.11 37.64 -9.50
C ASP A 197 1.34 38.97 -9.38
N VAL A 198 0.34 39.03 -8.49
CA VAL A 198 -0.31 40.30 -8.12
C VAL A 198 0.70 41.28 -7.51
N GLY A 199 1.52 40.83 -6.55
CA GLY A 199 2.56 41.66 -5.94
C GLY A 199 3.60 42.19 -6.94
N ARG A 200 4.04 41.36 -7.88
CA ARG A 200 4.93 41.79 -8.98
C ARG A 200 4.25 42.81 -9.90
N GLY A 201 2.97 42.63 -10.21
CA GLY A 201 2.20 43.60 -10.98
C GLY A 201 2.11 44.94 -10.25
N MET A 202 1.82 44.92 -8.95
CA MET A 202 1.78 46.11 -8.10
C MET A 202 3.13 46.81 -8.05
N SER A 203 4.24 46.09 -7.87
CA SER A 203 5.56 46.73 -7.81
C SER A 203 5.98 47.37 -9.13
N ALA A 204 5.52 46.83 -10.27
CA ALA A 204 5.79 47.38 -11.59
C ALA A 204 5.00 48.66 -11.91
N THR A 205 3.77 48.80 -11.37
CA THR A 205 2.88 49.93 -11.72
C THR A 205 2.66 50.96 -10.62
N SER A 206 3.02 50.66 -9.37
CA SER A 206 2.70 51.54 -8.24
C SER A 206 3.61 52.77 -8.18
N SER A 207 3.01 53.93 -7.94
CA SER A 207 3.74 55.14 -7.56
C SER A 207 4.38 55.00 -6.18
N LEU A 208 5.53 55.64 -6.00
CA LEU A 208 6.25 55.62 -4.73
C LEU A 208 5.40 56.24 -3.61
N SER A 209 4.91 55.41 -2.68
CA SER A 209 4.03 55.81 -1.58
C SER A 209 4.11 54.81 -0.43
N THR A 210 3.81 55.26 0.79
CA THR A 210 3.72 54.42 1.99
C THR A 210 2.60 53.38 1.88
N GLU A 211 1.50 53.72 1.22
CA GLU A 211 0.36 52.82 1.00
C GLU A 211 0.72 51.68 0.05
N ALA A 212 1.48 51.96 -1.02
CA ALA A 212 1.95 50.94 -1.95
C ALA A 212 2.93 49.96 -1.29
N VAL A 213 3.84 50.46 -0.44
CA VAL A 213 4.75 49.62 0.36
C VAL A 213 3.95 48.69 1.27
N LYS A 214 3.00 49.24 2.05
CA LYS A 214 2.18 48.45 2.96
C LYS A 214 1.38 47.36 2.23
N ALA A 215 0.82 47.68 1.06
CA ALA A 215 0.07 46.71 0.28
C ALA A 215 0.97 45.57 -0.26
N LEU A 216 2.22 45.87 -0.65
CA LEU A 216 3.20 44.84 -1.03
C LEU A 216 3.63 43.98 0.16
N GLU A 217 3.79 44.57 1.35
CA GLU A 217 4.07 43.82 2.58
C GLU A 217 2.93 42.87 2.96
N ASP A 218 1.67 43.32 2.82
CA ASP A 218 0.49 42.48 3.04
C ASP A 218 0.45 41.30 2.05
N VAL A 219 0.75 41.54 0.77
CA VAL A 219 0.87 40.47 -0.24
C VAL A 219 1.99 39.50 0.12
N LEU A 220 3.17 40.02 0.51
CA LEU A 220 4.30 39.18 0.92
C LEU A 220 3.96 38.31 2.13
N SER A 221 3.26 38.87 3.12
CA SER A 221 2.74 38.14 4.27
C SER A 221 1.80 37.00 3.85
N GLN A 222 0.90 37.27 2.89
CA GLN A 222 0.01 36.27 2.33
C GLN A 222 0.77 35.16 1.59
N VAL A 223 1.76 35.52 0.74
CA VAL A 223 2.61 34.57 0.03
C VAL A 223 3.36 33.67 1.01
N ASN A 224 4.01 34.24 2.02
CA ASN A 224 4.78 33.49 3.02
C ASN A 224 3.89 32.55 3.85
N LYS A 225 2.67 32.99 4.21
CA LYS A 225 1.69 32.14 4.88
C LYS A 225 1.30 30.93 4.02
N GLN A 226 1.02 31.14 2.74
CA GLN A 226 0.68 30.04 1.83
C GLN A 226 1.89 29.14 1.60
N LEU A 227 3.09 29.69 1.43
CA LEU A 227 4.32 28.91 1.29
C LEU A 227 4.55 28.01 2.50
N SER A 228 4.41 28.54 3.72
CA SER A 228 4.51 27.77 4.98
C SER A 228 3.45 26.65 5.07
N ASN A 229 2.19 26.96 4.72
CA ASN A 229 1.13 25.94 4.69
C ASN A 229 1.39 24.85 3.64
N GLY A 230 1.89 25.24 2.47
CA GLY A 230 2.27 24.31 1.39
C GLY A 230 3.42 23.42 1.83
N ASP A 231 4.44 23.99 2.48
CA ASP A 231 5.57 23.26 3.04
C ASP A 231 5.12 22.28 4.13
N ALA A 232 4.23 22.68 5.04
CA ALA A 232 3.69 21.78 6.07
C ALA A 232 2.93 20.57 5.48
N LEU A 233 2.27 20.76 4.34
CA LEU A 233 1.57 19.68 3.62
C LEU A 233 2.53 18.82 2.77
N GLY A 234 3.56 19.44 2.19
CA GLY A 234 4.50 18.80 1.28
C GLY A 234 5.70 18.14 1.97
N ASN A 235 5.99 18.49 3.22
CA ASN A 235 7.14 17.97 3.95
C ASN A 235 6.98 16.46 4.22
N GLY A 236 7.99 15.68 3.88
CA GLY A 236 7.97 14.21 4.01
C GLY A 236 7.23 13.47 2.89
N LEU A 237 6.72 14.15 1.86
CA LEU A 237 6.28 13.48 0.64
C LEU A 237 7.50 13.08 -0.20
N ASP A 238 7.56 11.81 -0.61
CA ASP A 238 8.53 11.37 -1.59
C ASP A 238 8.24 12.05 -2.94
N ARG A 239 9.31 12.45 -3.66
CA ARG A 239 9.23 13.09 -4.98
C ARG A 239 8.62 12.18 -6.04
N SER A 240 8.61 10.88 -5.79
CA SER A 240 8.01 9.84 -6.64
C SER A 240 6.48 9.76 -6.50
N VAL A 241 5.88 10.38 -5.48
CA VAL A 241 4.44 10.31 -5.21
C VAL A 241 3.69 11.40 -5.98
N GLY A 242 2.85 10.98 -6.93
CA GLY A 242 2.00 11.87 -7.72
C GLY A 242 2.81 12.95 -8.44
N ASP A 243 2.36 14.20 -8.36
CA ASP A 243 3.01 15.36 -8.99
C ASP A 243 4.19 15.92 -8.16
N GLY A 244 4.94 15.08 -7.46
CA GLY A 244 6.03 15.48 -6.56
C GLY A 244 7.10 16.38 -7.23
N GLN A 245 7.40 16.15 -8.50
CA GLN A 245 8.29 17.03 -9.29
C GLN A 245 7.66 18.41 -9.55
N GLN A 246 6.36 18.45 -9.85
CA GLN A 246 5.63 19.71 -10.09
C GLN A 246 5.53 20.53 -8.80
N LEU A 247 5.33 19.88 -7.66
CA LEU A 247 5.35 20.50 -6.33
C LEU A 247 6.67 21.23 -6.07
N ALA A 248 7.81 20.56 -6.29
CA ALA A 248 9.12 21.17 -6.12
C ALA A 248 9.34 22.36 -7.08
N ALA A 249 8.93 22.21 -8.33
CA ALA A 249 9.05 23.26 -9.34
C ALA A 249 8.23 24.51 -8.97
N ILE A 250 6.96 24.35 -8.57
CA ILE A 250 6.11 25.48 -8.18
C ILE A 250 6.62 26.11 -6.89
N ARG A 251 7.04 25.32 -5.89
CA ARG A 251 7.63 25.85 -4.66
C ARG A 251 8.82 26.77 -4.97
N ASN A 252 9.74 26.34 -5.83
CA ASN A 252 10.88 27.15 -6.23
C ASN A 252 10.46 28.45 -6.93
N ARG A 253 9.42 28.42 -7.77
CA ARG A 253 8.87 29.62 -8.41
C ARG A 253 8.28 30.60 -7.39
N VAL A 254 7.54 30.11 -6.41
CA VAL A 254 6.98 30.94 -5.34
C VAL A 254 8.09 31.58 -4.50
N THR A 255 9.12 30.81 -4.12
CA THR A 255 10.27 31.34 -3.36
C THR A 255 11.03 32.41 -4.13
N ALA A 256 11.30 32.19 -5.42
CA ALA A 256 11.94 33.19 -6.28
C ALA A 256 11.09 34.46 -6.37
N CYS A 257 9.78 34.31 -6.57
CA CYS A 257 8.87 35.44 -6.66
C CYS A 257 8.76 36.22 -5.33
N SER A 258 8.73 35.54 -4.19
CA SER A 258 8.76 36.18 -2.87
C SER A 258 10.02 37.02 -2.68
N SER A 259 11.18 36.50 -3.12
CA SER A 259 12.44 37.24 -3.12
C SER A 259 12.40 38.51 -3.96
N ASP A 260 11.74 38.49 -5.12
CA ASP A 260 11.59 39.68 -5.98
C ASP A 260 10.72 40.77 -5.33
N ILE A 261 9.64 40.37 -4.65
CA ILE A 261 8.78 41.31 -3.92
C ILE A 261 9.56 41.94 -2.76
N VAL A 262 10.30 41.14 -1.99
CA VAL A 262 11.16 41.65 -0.90
C VAL A 262 12.16 42.69 -1.41
N ALA A 263 12.83 42.40 -2.54
CA ALA A 263 13.75 43.34 -3.16
C ALA A 263 13.04 44.63 -3.62
N SER A 264 11.83 44.51 -4.15
CA SER A 264 11.01 45.66 -4.57
C SER A 264 10.61 46.55 -3.39
N VAL A 265 10.14 45.95 -2.29
CA VAL A 265 9.78 46.65 -1.04
C VAL A 265 11.00 47.37 -0.47
N ALA A 266 12.15 46.70 -0.39
CA ALA A 266 13.39 47.31 0.09
C ALA A 266 13.79 48.53 -0.76
N SER A 267 13.73 48.40 -2.09
CA SER A 267 14.03 49.51 -3.00
C SER A 267 13.08 50.69 -2.84
N MET A 268 11.78 50.44 -2.68
CA MET A 268 10.78 51.48 -2.46
C MET A 268 11.02 52.22 -1.14
N ASN A 269 11.31 51.49 -0.06
CA ASN A 269 11.62 52.07 1.25
C ASN A 269 12.85 52.99 1.20
N THR A 270 13.94 52.55 0.57
CA THR A 270 15.15 53.39 0.42
C THR A 270 14.85 54.67 -0.36
N LYS A 271 14.02 54.59 -1.42
CA LYS A 271 13.64 55.78 -2.20
C LYS A 271 12.75 56.74 -1.41
N LEU A 272 11.82 56.21 -0.59
CA LEU A 272 10.97 57.04 0.28
C LEU A 272 11.81 57.78 1.33
N GLU A 273 12.77 57.10 1.96
CA GLU A 273 13.70 57.72 2.89
C GLU A 273 14.54 58.82 2.23
N GLN A 274 15.04 58.58 1.01
CA GLN A 274 15.77 59.59 0.25
C GLN A 274 14.91 60.80 -0.10
N GLN A 275 13.64 60.59 -0.49
CA GLN A 275 12.70 61.69 -0.75
C GLN A 275 12.41 62.50 0.51
N ALA A 276 12.18 61.85 1.66
CA ALA A 276 11.96 62.53 2.92
C ALA A 276 13.18 63.36 3.35
N LEU A 277 14.39 62.82 3.14
CA LEU A 277 15.63 63.53 3.45
C LEU A 277 15.89 64.72 2.52
N MET A 278 15.55 64.60 1.23
CA MET A 278 15.61 65.71 0.28
C MET A 278 14.55 66.78 0.59
N ALA A 279 13.33 66.39 0.94
CA ALA A 279 12.27 67.31 1.33
C ALA A 279 12.67 68.11 2.59
N LYS A 280 13.23 67.44 3.60
CA LYS A 280 13.73 68.09 4.82
C LYS A 280 14.86 69.08 4.54
N LYS A 281 15.83 68.70 3.67
CA LYS A 281 16.89 69.61 3.23
C LYS A 281 16.35 70.83 2.47
N ALA A 282 15.31 70.65 1.66
CA ALA A 282 14.66 71.75 0.94
C ALA A 282 13.90 72.69 1.90
N GLU A 283 13.26 72.14 2.93
CA GLU A 283 12.57 72.90 3.98
C GLU A 283 13.57 73.68 4.84
N ASP A 284 14.66 73.05 5.28
CA ASP A 284 15.74 73.71 6.03
C ASP A 284 16.40 74.85 5.21
N ALA A 285 16.56 74.66 3.89
CA ALA A 285 17.07 75.69 2.99
C ALA A 285 16.09 76.84 2.75
N ALA A 286 14.77 76.60 2.87
CA ALA A 286 13.75 77.63 2.73
C ALA A 286 13.58 78.50 4.00
N ILE A 287 14.01 78.00 5.17
CA ILE A 287 13.92 78.69 6.46
C ILE A 287 15.18 79.53 6.75
N GLN A 288 16.29 79.32 6.06
CA GLN A 288 17.49 80.16 6.17
C GLN A 288 17.31 81.51 5.44
N PRO A 289 17.28 82.66 6.14
CA PRO A 289 17.23 83.96 5.47
C PRO A 289 18.56 84.23 4.75
N PRO A 290 18.57 85.00 3.65
CA PRO A 290 19.80 85.37 2.97
C PRO A 290 20.63 86.23 3.93
N GLN A 291 21.67 85.66 4.54
CA GLN A 291 22.75 86.47 5.08
C GLN A 291 23.47 87.09 3.89
N LEU A 292 22.96 88.28 3.52
CA LEU A 292 23.63 89.25 2.67
C LEU A 292 25.10 89.30 3.06
N ALA A 293 25.94 89.02 2.07
CA ALA A 293 27.34 89.32 2.08
C ALA A 293 27.54 90.80 2.45
N VAL A 294 27.91 91.07 3.70
CA VAL A 294 28.66 92.28 4.05
C VAL A 294 30.11 91.99 3.67
N GLN A 295 30.39 92.03 2.37
CA GLN A 295 31.75 92.11 1.86
C GLN A 295 32.19 93.57 1.89
N ALA A 296 33.10 93.87 2.82
CA ALA A 296 34.36 94.53 2.52
C ALA A 296 34.36 95.56 1.36
N GLU A 297 33.85 96.76 1.61
CA GLU A 297 34.29 97.97 0.93
C GLU A 297 34.62 99.05 1.96
N LEU A 298 35.82 98.98 2.54
CA LEU A 298 36.50 100.14 3.14
C LEU A 298 37.98 99.81 3.40
N SER A 299 38.73 99.56 2.32
CA SER A 299 40.20 99.51 2.35
C SER A 299 40.79 99.76 0.96
N ILE A 300 40.37 100.83 0.28
CA ILE A 300 41.14 101.46 -0.79
C ILE A 300 40.99 102.97 -0.63
N LEU A 301 41.78 103.56 0.28
CA LEU A 301 42.29 104.94 0.22
C LEU A 301 42.99 105.22 1.56
N GLN A 302 44.30 104.96 1.59
CA GLN A 302 45.34 105.68 2.31
C GLN A 302 46.48 104.72 2.66
N GLY A 303 47.67 105.02 2.14
CA GLY A 303 48.89 104.29 2.49
C GLY A 303 50.00 104.44 1.47
N GLN A 304 50.27 105.68 1.04
CA GLN A 304 51.58 106.03 0.48
C GLN A 304 52.64 105.74 1.55
N GLU A 305 53.64 104.95 1.19
CA GLU A 305 54.94 104.88 1.86
C GLU A 305 55.80 106.12 1.57
N ILE A 306 56.98 106.12 2.19
CA ILE A 306 58.10 107.09 2.20
C ILE A 306 57.87 108.20 3.25
N VAL A 307 58.69 108.44 4.29
CA VAL A 307 60.15 108.38 4.52
C VAL A 307 60.33 108.34 6.08
N GLN A 308 61.28 107.71 6.78
CA GLN A 308 62.72 108.04 6.90
C GLN A 308 63.42 107.10 7.92
N ILE A 309 64.63 106.67 7.54
CA ILE A 309 65.91 106.69 8.28
C ILE A 309 66.08 105.80 9.52
N GLY A 310 67.17 105.01 9.49
CA GLY A 310 67.82 104.51 10.70
C GLY A 310 68.88 103.45 10.43
N ASP A 311 70.10 103.90 10.13
CA ASP A 311 71.34 103.13 10.04
C ASP A 311 71.58 102.13 11.19
N GLY A 312 72.39 101.10 10.93
CA GLY A 312 73.19 100.51 12.01
C GLY A 312 73.62 99.06 11.83
N SER A 313 74.70 98.86 11.08
CA SER A 313 75.52 97.65 10.98
C SER A 313 75.94 97.03 12.33
N LEU A 314 75.84 95.70 12.46
CA LEU A 314 76.94 94.71 12.52
C LEU A 314 76.43 93.33 12.95
#